data_AF-A0A931T1S9-F1
#
_entry.id   AF-A0A931T1S9-F1
#
_cell.length_a   1.000
_cell.length_b   1.000
_cell.length_c   1.000
_cell.angle_alpha   90.00
_cell.angle_beta   90.00
_cell.angle_gamma   90.00
#
_symmetry.space_group_name_H-M   'P 1'
#
loop_
_entity.id
_entity.type
_entity.pdbx_description
1 polymer ?
#
loop_
_entity_poly.entity_id
_entity_poly.type
_entity_poly.pdbx_seq_one_letter_code
_entity_poly.pdbx_strand_id
1 'polypeptide(L)' 'MGDLEDILESRKLIERAKGILMRKLGIDEAEAFARIQRESRNTRRPMKEVAHEIIEGERLGNREPLG' A
#
# COMPACT_ATOMS: atom_id res chain seq x y z
N MET A 1 -3.46 9.52 -23.86
CA MET A 1 -2.93 10.50 -22.90
C MET A 1 -3.40 10.06 -21.53
N GLY A 2 -2.59 9.29 -20.78
CA GLY A 2 -3.00 8.81 -19.46
C GLY A 2 -2.04 7.83 -18.80
N ASP A 3 -1.19 7.16 -19.57
CA ASP A 3 -0.38 6.04 -19.05
C ASP A 3 0.77 6.51 -18.14
N LEU A 4 1.39 7.66 -18.42
CA LEU A 4 2.53 8.14 -17.65
C LEU A 4 2.13 8.69 -16.29
N GLU A 5 1.03 9.45 -16.23
CA GLU A 5 0.51 10.00 -14.97
C GLU A 5 0.02 8.89 -14.04
N ASP A 6 -0.64 7.86 -14.58
CA ASP A 6 -1.12 6.73 -13.78
C ASP A 6 0.03 5.87 -13.22
N ILE A 7 1.11 5.69 -14.00
CA ILE A 7 2.33 5.01 -13.51
C ILE A 7 2.98 5.80 -12.37
N LEU A 8 3.09 7.12 -12.50
CA LEU A 8 3.70 7.98 -11.48
C LEU A 8 2.87 8.00 -10.19
N GLU A 9 1.54 8.06 -10.31
CA GLU A 9 0.63 7.97 -9.17
C GLU A 9 0.73 6.60 -8.49
N SER A 10 0.75 5.52 -9.28
CA SER A 10 0.91 4.15 -8.79
C SER A 10 2.20 3.99 -7.98
N ARG A 11 3.32 4.52 -8.48
CA ARG A 11 4.60 4.50 -7.74
C ARG A 11 4.48 5.22 -6.41
N LYS A 12 3.92 6.44 -6.38
CA LYS A 12 3.75 7.20 -5.12
C LYS A 12 2.92 6.45 -4.09
N LEU A 13 1.83 5.81 -4.51
CA LEU A 13 0.98 5.02 -3.62
C LEU A 13 1.73 3.80 -3.07
N ILE A 14 2.45 3.07 -3.92
CA ILE A 14 3.22 1.90 -3.51
C ILE A 14 4.33 2.29 -2.51
N GLU A 15 5.09 3.36 -2.77
CA GLU A 15 6.12 3.84 -1.83
C GLU A 15 5.53 4.17 -0.45
N ARG A 16 4.37 4.83 -0.43
CA ARG A 16 3.70 5.18 0.82
C ARG A 16 3.19 3.95 1.58
N ALA A 17 2.60 3.00 0.87
CA ALA A 17 2.15 1.74 1.45
C ALA A 17 3.33 0.93 2.04
N LYS A 18 4.47 0.88 1.34
CA LYS A 18 5.70 0.27 1.87
C LYS A 18 6.12 0.93 3.19
N GLY A 19 6.21 2.26 3.23
CA GLY A 19 6.58 2.98 4.45
C GLY A 19 5.64 2.75 5.64
N ILE A 20 4.35 2.52 5.39
CA ILE A 20 3.38 2.11 6.42
C ILE A 20 3.68 0.70 6.91
N LEU A 21 3.85 -0.27 6.00
CA LEU A 21 4.16 -1.65 6.36
C LEU A 21 5.49 -1.76 7.13
N MET A 22 6.51 -1.03 6.69
CA MET A 22 7.81 -0.98 7.36
C MET A 22 7.68 -0.48 8.80
N ARG A 23 6.93 0.61 9.03
CA ARG A 23 6.73 1.17 10.37
C ARG A 23 5.85 0.28 11.26
N LYS A 24 4.79 -0.32 10.70
CA LYS A 24 3.85 -1.16 11.47
C LYS A 24 4.40 -2.53 11.81
N LEU A 25 5.18 -3.12 10.91
CA LEU A 25 5.63 -4.50 11.03
C LEU A 25 7.13 -4.61 11.35
N GLY A 26 7.87 -3.50 11.32
CA GLY A 26 9.32 -3.50 11.54
C GLY A 26 10.12 -4.21 10.44
N ILE A 27 9.55 -4.29 9.22
CA ILE A 27 10.16 -4.98 8.08
C ILE A 27 10.90 -4.01 7.16
N ASP A 28 11.80 -4.53 6.33
CA ASP A 28 12.49 -3.74 5.32
C ASP A 28 11.62 -3.49 4.07
N GLU A 29 12.14 -2.67 3.16
CA GLU A 29 11.44 -2.26 1.96
C GLU A 29 11.14 -3.42 1.00
N ALA A 30 12.07 -4.37 0.84
CA ALA A 30 11.89 -5.51 -0.05
C ALA A 30 10.79 -6.43 0.49
N GLU A 31 10.74 -6.65 1.80
CA GLU A 31 9.68 -7.45 2.40
C GLU A 31 8.32 -6.72 2.35
N ALA A 32 8.29 -5.40 2.55
CA ALA A 32 7.07 -4.61 2.38
C ALA A 32 6.54 -4.67 0.93
N PHE A 33 7.42 -4.55 -0.06
CA PHE A 33 7.04 -4.69 -1.47
C PHE A 33 6.55 -6.10 -1.80
N ALA A 34 7.23 -7.13 -1.31
CA ALA A 34 6.83 -8.53 -1.50
C ALA A 34 5.43 -8.81 -0.94
N ARG A 35 5.06 -8.19 0.19
CA ARG A 35 3.71 -8.29 0.76
C ARG A 35 2.65 -7.64 -0.14
N ILE A 36 2.89 -6.43 -0.62
CA ILE A 36 1.97 -5.75 -1.56
C ILE A 36 1.79 -6.59 -2.83
N GLN A 37 2.89 -7.10 -3.38
CA GLN A 37 2.86 -7.94 -4.58
C GLN A 37 2.12 -9.26 -4.32
N ARG A 38 2.36 -9.92 -3.18
CA ARG A 38 1.67 -11.16 -2.80
C ARG A 38 0.18 -10.93 -2.69
N GLU A 39 -0.23 -9.84 -2.05
CA GLU A 39 -1.65 -9.54 -1.87
C GLU A 39 -2.33 -9.18 -3.19
N SER A 40 -1.64 -8.44 -4.07
CA SER A 40 -2.08 -8.21 -5.44
C SER A 40 -2.34 -9.53 -6.20
N ARG A 41 -1.45 -10.52 -6.07
CA ARG A 41 -1.62 -11.84 -6.70
C ARG A 41 -2.76 -12.65 -6.09
N ASN A 42 -2.91 -12.61 -4.77
CA ASN A 42 -3.95 -13.35 -4.06
C ASN A 42 -5.35 -12.80 -4.37
N THR A 43 -5.49 -11.46 -4.38
CA THR A 43 -6.76 -10.78 -4.66
C THR A 43 -7.04 -10.58 -6.15
N ARG A 44 -6.04 -10.82 -7.01
CA ARG A 44 -6.06 -10.51 -8.45
C ARG A 44 -6.37 -9.03 -8.73
N ARG A 45 -5.89 -8.14 -7.86
CA ARG A 45 -6.08 -6.69 -7.96
C ARG A 45 -4.78 -5.99 -8.31
N PRO A 46 -4.82 -4.84 -9.00
CA PRO A 46 -3.64 -4.03 -9.26
C PRO A 46 -2.88 -3.66 -7.97
N MET A 47 -1.55 -3.61 -8.02
CA MET A 47 -0.73 -3.20 -6.86
C MET A 47 -1.10 -1.79 -6.36
N LYS A 48 -1.55 -0.89 -7.25
CA LYS A 48 -2.05 0.45 -6.91
C LYS A 48 -3.22 0.39 -5.93
N GLU A 49 -4.19 -0.50 -6.19
CA GLU A 49 -5.37 -0.66 -5.34
C GLU A 49 -5.00 -1.24 -3.97
N VAL A 50 -4.17 -2.29 -3.96
CA VAL A 50 -3.68 -2.89 -2.71
C VAL A 50 -2.92 -1.87 -1.87
N ALA A 51 -2.06 -1.06 -2.50
CA ALA A 51 -1.35 0.02 -1.83
C ALA A 51 -2.31 1.06 -1.25
N HIS A 52 -3.36 1.42 -1.99
CA HIS A 52 -4.40 2.33 -1.52
C HIS A 52 -5.13 1.77 -0.28
N GLU A 53 -5.49 0.50 -0.27
CA GLU A 53 -6.13 -0.13 0.90
C GLU A 53 -5.24 -0.15 2.14
N ILE A 54 -3.94 -0.38 1.98
CA ILE A 54 -2.99 -0.31 3.10
C ILE A 54 -2.94 1.11 3.67
N ILE A 55 -2.94 2.13 2.80
CA ILE A 55 -2.96 3.54 3.21
C ILE A 55 -4.26 3.90 3.91
N GLU A 56 -5.40 3.46 3.40
CA GLU A 56 -6.70 3.70 4.02
C GLU A 56 -6.85 2.96 5.34
N GLY A 57 -6.38 1.71 5.42
CA GLY A 57 -6.34 0.93 6.65
C GLY A 57 -5.46 1.56 7.73
N GLU A 58 -4.36 2.22 7.35
CA GLU A 58 -3.58 3.06 8.28
C GLU A 58 -4.40 4.23 8.81
N ARG A 59 -5.08 4.95 7.91
CA ARG A 59 -5.89 6.12 8.27
C ARG A 59 -7.04 5.76 9.21
N LEU A 60 -7.64 4.59 9.01
CA LEU A 60 -8.73 4.07 9.83
C LEU A 60 -8.24 3.45 11.14
N GLY A 61 -7.10 2.74 11.14
CA GLY A 61 -6.50 2.16 12.34
C GLY A 61 -5.96 3.20 13.33
N ASN A 62 -5.73 4.43 12.87
CA ASN A 62 -5.40 5.58 13.72
C ASN A 62 -6.63 6.33 14.24
N ARG A 63 -7.85 5.94 13.85
CA ARG A 63 -9.07 6.42 14.49
C ARG A 63 -9.37 5.49 15.65
N GLU A 64 -9.14 5.99 16.85
CA GLU A 64 -9.54 5.37 18.11
C GLU A 64 -10.98 4.84 18.03
N PRO A 65 -11.30 3.70 18.66
CA PRO A 65 -12.68 3.27 18.79
C PRO A 65 -13.46 4.41 19.46
N LEU A 66 -14.44 4.97 18.75
CA LEU A 66 -15.45 5.82 19.38
C LEU A 66 -16.07 4.97 20.49
N GLY A 67 -15.91 5.45 21.73
CA GLY A 67 -16.31 4.76 22.96
C GLY A 67 -17.78 4.36 23.02
#